data_AF-A0AAV2RNL4-F1
#
_entry.id   AF-A0AAV2RNL4-F1
#
_cell.length_a   1.000
_cell.length_b   1.000
_cell.length_c   1.000
_cell.angle_alpha   90.00
_cell.angle_beta   90.00
_cell.angle_gamma   90.00
#
_symmetry.space_group_name_H-M   'P 1'
#
loop_
_entity.id
_entity.type
_entity.pdbx_description
1 polymer ?
#
loop_
_entity_poly.entity_id
_entity_poly.type
_entity_poly.pdbx_seq_one_letter_code
_entity_poly.pdbx_strand_id
1 'polypeptide(L)'
;ELPFHDCDENGDIAAVLSDENNNNNNVTPSEAPDDIFDIFKNKGLHFIHINARSMFNKLSEIQYIAKKTKPAIISITETWLDESHTNNSILIEGYKIVRRDRLTHGGGVCMYINEKLKHNNREDLQNQTLEDLWIELLLPHTKPIIVGTCYRAPNNSNASACLESTLDQIPADSDSILLGDFNYCLLKKK
;
A
#
# COMPACT_ATOMS: atom_id res chain seq x y z
N GLU A 1 -5.32 -12.43 -11.49
CA GLU A 1 -4.16 -11.68 -10.98
C GLU A 1 -4.44 -10.19 -10.99
N LEU A 2 -3.87 -9.42 -10.06
CA LEU A 2 -3.92 -7.96 -10.12
C LEU A 2 -2.93 -7.47 -11.20
N PRO A 3 -3.26 -6.41 -11.95
CA PRO A 3 -2.60 -6.03 -13.22
C PRO A 3 -1.20 -5.41 -13.08
N PHE A 4 -0.43 -5.73 -12.04
CA PHE A 4 0.86 -5.08 -11.74
C PHE A 4 2.01 -6.03 -11.43
N HIS A 5 1.89 -7.32 -11.77
CA HIS A 5 2.94 -8.30 -11.48
C HIS A 5 3.75 -8.65 -12.73
N ASP A 6 4.86 -7.94 -12.94
CA ASP A 6 5.95 -8.43 -13.79
C ASP A 6 7.10 -8.86 -12.87
N CYS A 7 7.27 -10.17 -12.72
CA CYS A 7 8.48 -10.79 -12.17
C CYS A 7 9.19 -11.53 -13.29
N ASP A 8 10.22 -10.91 -13.86
CA ASP A 8 11.24 -11.60 -14.61
C ASP A 8 12.17 -12.33 -13.64
N GLU A 9 12.13 -13.66 -13.59
CA GLU A 9 13.34 -14.46 -13.30
C GLU A 9 13.31 -15.78 -14.09
N ASN A 10 14.45 -16.03 -14.75
CA ASN A 10 14.76 -17.25 -15.48
C ASN A 10 14.58 -18.52 -14.63
N GLY A 11 14.03 -19.56 -15.27
CA GLY A 11 14.42 -20.94 -14.99
C GLY A 11 13.37 -21.81 -14.31
N ASP A 12 12.48 -22.34 -15.14
CA ASP A 12 11.92 -23.69 -15.06
C ASP A 12 11.20 -24.11 -13.77
N ILE A 13 9.91 -23.78 -13.75
CA ILE A 13 8.88 -24.68 -13.25
C ILE A 13 7.76 -24.82 -14.29
N ALA A 14 7.95 -25.82 -15.16
CA ALA A 14 6.91 -26.70 -15.70
C ALA A 14 5.67 -26.06 -16.37
N ALA A 15 5.78 -25.79 -17.67
CA ALA A 15 5.15 -26.62 -18.71
C ALA A 15 3.68 -27.07 -18.53
N VAL A 16 2.79 -26.23 -17.99
CA VAL A 16 1.32 -26.45 -18.03
C VAL A 16 0.54 -25.24 -18.57
N LEU A 17 1.19 -24.20 -19.08
CA LEU A 17 0.50 -23.03 -19.68
C LEU A 17 1.04 -22.62 -21.04
N SER A 18 1.68 -23.53 -21.78
CA SER A 18 2.02 -23.29 -23.19
C SER A 18 0.82 -23.63 -24.07
N ASP A 19 -0.21 -22.78 -24.03
CA ASP A 19 -1.12 -22.49 -25.13
C ASP A 19 -2.20 -21.54 -24.62
N GLU A 20 -1.96 -20.24 -24.74
CA GLU A 20 -2.94 -19.30 -25.31
C GLU A 20 -2.29 -17.92 -25.51
N ASN A 21 -2.07 -17.59 -26.78
CA ASN A 21 -2.10 -16.26 -27.39
C ASN A 21 -1.66 -15.06 -26.54
N ASN A 22 -0.42 -14.66 -26.80
CA ASN A 22 0.16 -13.34 -26.69
C ASN A 22 -0.81 -12.17 -27.05
N ASN A 23 -1.60 -11.73 -26.07
CA ASN A 23 -2.33 -10.46 -26.05
C ASN A 23 -2.06 -9.80 -24.69
N ASN A 24 -0.93 -9.12 -24.57
CA ASN A 24 -0.63 -8.23 -23.44
C ASN A 24 -1.50 -6.96 -23.52
N ASN A 25 -2.82 -7.12 -23.42
CA ASN A 25 -3.72 -6.03 -23.10
C ASN A 25 -3.73 -5.90 -21.58
N ASN A 26 -2.77 -5.17 -21.01
CA ASN A 26 -2.81 -4.81 -19.60
C ASN A 26 -4.05 -3.95 -19.35
N VAL A 27 -5.13 -4.59 -18.91
CA VAL A 27 -6.41 -3.94 -18.59
C VAL A 27 -6.20 -3.04 -17.38
N THR A 28 -6.51 -1.75 -17.52
CA THR A 28 -6.43 -0.81 -16.40
C THR A 28 -7.61 -1.01 -15.44
N PRO A 29 -7.50 -0.58 -14.16
CA PRO A 29 -8.61 -0.68 -13.21
C PRO A 29 -9.93 -0.07 -13.72
N SER A 30 -9.86 1.01 -14.51
CA SER A 30 -11.02 1.65 -15.13
C SER A 30 -11.66 0.86 -16.27
N GLU A 31 -10.93 -0.06 -16.89
CA GLU A 31 -11.39 -0.95 -17.96
C GLU A 31 -11.79 -2.34 -17.44
N ALA A 32 -11.46 -2.65 -16.19
CA ALA A 32 -11.79 -3.92 -15.56
C ALA A 32 -13.31 -4.09 -15.35
N PRO A 33 -13.83 -5.34 -15.42
CA PRO A 33 -15.21 -5.64 -15.06
C PRO A 33 -15.57 -5.13 -13.65
N ASP A 34 -16.75 -4.53 -13.51
CA ASP A 34 -17.17 -3.88 -12.25
C ASP A 34 -17.26 -4.85 -11.06
N ASP A 35 -17.47 -6.15 -11.32
CA ASP A 35 -17.60 -7.20 -10.31
C ASP A 35 -16.30 -7.47 -9.54
N ILE A 36 -15.14 -7.07 -10.08
CA ILE A 36 -13.86 -7.13 -9.35
C ILE A 36 -13.89 -6.31 -8.05
N PHE A 37 -14.77 -5.30 -7.97
CA PHE A 37 -14.93 -4.43 -6.81
C PHE A 37 -16.08 -4.86 -5.88
N ASP A 38 -16.77 -5.97 -6.17
CA ASP A 38 -17.97 -6.37 -5.42
C ASP A 38 -17.71 -6.67 -3.95
N ILE A 39 -16.49 -7.12 -3.62
CA ILE A 39 -16.08 -7.34 -2.23
C ILE A 39 -16.23 -6.07 -1.36
N PHE A 40 -16.07 -4.88 -1.95
CA PHE A 40 -16.17 -3.59 -1.27
C PHE A 40 -17.63 -3.18 -1.01
N LYS A 41 -18.62 -3.87 -1.60
CA LYS A 41 -20.05 -3.68 -1.28
C LYS A 41 -20.40 -4.24 0.11
N ASN A 42 -19.59 -5.15 0.64
CA ASN A 42 -19.79 -5.72 1.95
C ASN A 42 -19.55 -4.69 3.05
N LYS A 43 -20.28 -4.82 4.16
CA LYS A 43 -20.07 -3.97 5.35
C LYS A 43 -18.72 -4.32 6.00
N GLY A 44 -18.00 -3.30 6.44
CA GLY A 44 -16.73 -3.46 7.14
C GLY A 44 -15.76 -2.32 6.83
N LEU A 45 -14.56 -2.42 7.41
CA LEU A 45 -13.43 -1.59 7.03
C LEU A 45 -12.63 -2.31 5.95
N HIS A 46 -12.52 -1.67 4.81
CA HIS A 46 -11.71 -2.17 3.70
C HIS A 46 -10.39 -1.42 3.64
N PHE A 47 -9.31 -2.14 3.41
CA PHE A 47 -7.97 -1.60 3.29
C PHE A 47 -7.39 -2.05 1.94
N ILE A 48 -6.76 -1.13 1.23
CA ILE A 48 -6.10 -1.42 -0.04
C ILE A 48 -4.62 -1.11 0.11
N HIS A 49 -3.76 -1.99 -0.39
CA HIS A 49 -2.34 -1.71 -0.59
C HIS A 49 -2.00 -1.78 -2.08
N ILE A 50 -1.18 -0.85 -2.55
CA ILE A 50 -0.68 -0.80 -3.93
C ILE A 50 0.82 -0.50 -3.87
N ASN A 51 1.67 -1.40 -4.37
CA ASN A 51 3.02 -1.02 -4.77
C ASN A 51 2.91 -0.33 -6.14
N ALA A 52 3.07 1.00 -6.17
CA ALA A 52 2.81 1.79 -7.37
C ALA A 52 4.00 1.82 -8.33
N ARG A 53 5.25 1.70 -7.87
CA ARG A 53 6.46 1.92 -8.69
C ARG A 53 6.35 3.19 -9.56
N SER A 54 6.24 4.34 -8.91
CA SER A 54 5.75 5.62 -9.44
C SER A 54 4.23 5.74 -9.41
N MET A 55 3.74 6.56 -8.48
CA MET A 55 2.31 6.80 -8.27
C MET A 55 1.75 7.83 -9.25
N PHE A 56 2.50 8.89 -9.57
CA PHE A 56 1.94 10.09 -10.19
C PHE A 56 1.29 9.81 -11.56
N ASN A 57 1.94 9.00 -12.39
CA ASN A 57 1.43 8.54 -13.69
C ASN A 57 0.25 7.55 -13.59
N LYS A 58 -0.01 6.99 -12.40
CA LYS A 58 -1.11 6.04 -12.12
C LYS A 58 -2.23 6.68 -11.29
N LEU A 59 -2.13 7.98 -11.01
CA LEU A 59 -3.05 8.67 -10.10
C LEU A 59 -4.51 8.59 -10.56
N SER A 60 -4.79 8.65 -11.86
CA SER A 60 -6.16 8.53 -12.40
C SER A 60 -6.78 7.18 -12.06
N GLU A 61 -6.02 6.09 -12.16
CA GLU A 61 -6.49 4.74 -11.85
C GLU A 61 -6.66 4.55 -10.34
N ILE A 62 -5.76 5.13 -9.54
CA ILE A 62 -5.88 5.10 -8.07
C ILE A 62 -7.12 5.89 -7.62
N GLN A 63 -7.38 7.06 -8.22
CA GLN A 63 -8.59 7.85 -8.00
C GLN A 63 -9.85 7.06 -8.41
N TYR A 64 -9.80 6.34 -9.53
CA TYR A 64 -10.90 5.48 -9.96
C TYR A 64 -11.19 4.37 -8.94
N ILE A 65 -10.16 3.66 -8.49
CA ILE A 65 -10.26 2.63 -7.45
C ILE A 65 -10.89 3.25 -6.19
N ALA A 66 -10.35 4.37 -5.70
CA ALA A 66 -10.86 5.06 -4.51
C ALA A 66 -12.35 5.42 -4.63
N LYS A 67 -12.76 5.94 -5.79
CA LYS A 67 -14.16 6.30 -6.07
C LYS A 67 -15.09 5.09 -6.06
N LYS A 68 -14.65 3.97 -6.64
CA LYS A 68 -15.44 2.73 -6.75
C LYS A 68 -15.53 1.98 -5.42
N THR A 69 -14.43 1.89 -4.70
CA THR A 69 -14.27 0.99 -3.54
C THR A 69 -14.44 1.69 -2.19
N LYS A 70 -14.17 3.00 -2.12
CA LYS A 70 -14.27 3.84 -0.91
C LYS A 70 -13.66 3.20 0.36
N PRO A 71 -12.45 2.61 0.30
CA PRO A 71 -11.83 1.95 1.44
C PRO A 71 -11.57 2.94 2.58
N ALA A 72 -11.40 2.39 3.78
CA ALA A 72 -10.97 3.16 4.93
C ALA A 72 -9.61 3.81 4.68
N ILE A 73 -8.67 3.03 4.13
CA ILE A 73 -7.31 3.46 3.80
C ILE A 73 -6.86 2.86 2.48
N ILE A 74 -6.19 3.67 1.67
CA ILE A 74 -5.36 3.22 0.53
C ILE A 74 -3.90 3.48 0.91
N SER A 75 -3.17 2.42 1.13
CA SER A 75 -1.74 2.40 1.38
C SER A 75 -1.00 2.25 0.05
N ILE A 76 0.02 3.09 -0.17
CA ILE A 76 0.80 3.07 -1.39
C ILE A 76 2.29 3.05 -1.04
N THR A 77 3.00 2.06 -1.57
CA THR A 77 4.46 1.95 -1.49
C THR A 77 5.08 2.25 -2.85
N GLU A 78 6.37 2.63 -2.85
CA GLU A 78 7.09 3.06 -4.06
C GLU A 78 6.37 4.19 -4.81
N THR A 79 6.02 5.23 -4.07
CA THR A 79 5.30 6.39 -4.62
C THR A 79 6.16 7.16 -5.62
N TRP A 80 7.47 7.21 -5.38
CA TRP A 80 8.47 7.97 -6.13
C TRP A 80 8.12 9.46 -6.23
N LEU A 81 7.42 9.98 -5.22
CA LEU A 81 7.11 11.38 -5.09
C LEU A 81 8.27 12.13 -4.44
N ASP A 82 8.32 13.43 -4.70
CA ASP A 82 9.29 14.37 -4.16
C ASP A 82 8.61 15.73 -3.88
N GLU A 83 9.42 16.72 -3.49
CA GLU A 83 8.96 18.08 -3.19
C GLU A 83 8.28 18.81 -4.37
N SER A 84 8.49 18.37 -5.61
CA SER A 84 7.82 18.95 -6.78
C SER A 84 6.33 18.55 -6.86
N HIS A 85 5.95 17.47 -6.18
CA HIS A 85 4.59 16.96 -6.16
C HIS A 85 3.84 17.48 -4.93
N THR A 86 3.05 18.53 -5.07
CA THR A 86 2.24 19.06 -3.97
C THR A 86 1.11 18.10 -3.58
N ASN A 87 0.63 18.15 -2.33
CA ASN A 87 -0.53 17.36 -1.90
C ASN A 87 -1.79 17.62 -2.76
N ASN A 88 -1.95 18.85 -3.28
CA ASN A 88 -3.04 19.19 -4.18
C ASN A 88 -2.91 18.48 -5.55
N SER A 89 -1.69 18.31 -6.05
CA SER A 89 -1.44 17.63 -7.33
C SER A 89 -1.73 16.12 -7.29
N ILE A 90 -1.70 15.52 -6.09
CA ILE A 90 -1.97 14.10 -5.86
C ILE A 90 -3.26 13.87 -5.06
N LEU A 91 -4.17 14.83 -5.06
CA LEU A 91 -5.39 14.78 -4.26
C LEU A 91 -6.32 13.66 -4.75
N ILE A 92 -6.90 12.93 -3.80
CA ILE A 92 -8.04 12.04 -4.03
C ILE A 92 -9.22 12.61 -3.24
N GLU A 93 -10.32 12.91 -3.92
CA GLU A 93 -11.51 13.49 -3.30
C GLU A 93 -12.06 12.57 -2.20
N GLY A 94 -12.35 13.14 -1.03
CA GLY A 94 -12.84 12.40 0.14
C GLY A 94 -11.74 11.72 0.98
N TYR A 95 -10.46 11.99 0.68
CA TYR A 95 -9.32 11.42 1.39
C TYR A 95 -8.34 12.48 1.88
N LYS A 96 -7.77 12.23 3.06
CA LYS A 96 -6.64 12.96 3.63
C LYS A 96 -5.34 12.23 3.30
N ILE A 97 -4.27 12.99 3.09
CA ILE A 97 -2.96 12.47 2.69
C ILE A 97 -2.01 12.51 3.89
N VAL A 98 -1.38 11.38 4.18
CA VAL A 98 -0.20 11.27 5.03
C VAL A 98 0.87 10.59 4.19
N ARG A 99 2.03 11.22 4.01
CA ARG A 99 3.09 10.67 3.15
C ARG A 99 4.47 10.90 3.71
N ARG A 100 5.41 10.06 3.27
CA ARG A 100 6.83 10.18 3.54
C ARG A 100 7.59 9.92 2.24
N ASP A 101 8.09 11.00 1.66
CA ASP A 101 8.83 10.98 0.41
C ASP A 101 10.28 10.59 0.67
N ARG A 102 10.91 9.94 -0.30
CA ARG A 102 12.32 9.57 -0.25
C ARG A 102 13.13 10.56 -1.09
N LEU A 103 14.25 11.03 -0.56
CA LEU A 103 15.10 12.04 -1.22
C LEU A 103 15.82 11.53 -2.49
N THR A 104 15.84 10.22 -2.72
CA THR A 104 16.50 9.59 -3.86
C THR A 104 15.50 9.08 -4.87
N HIS A 105 15.96 8.73 -6.08
CA HIS A 105 15.10 8.07 -7.07
C HIS A 105 14.59 6.72 -6.52
N GLY A 106 13.28 6.54 -6.53
CA GLY A 106 12.62 5.34 -6.03
C GLY A 106 12.31 5.33 -4.53
N GLY A 107 11.32 4.52 -4.14
CA GLY A 107 10.81 4.42 -2.76
C GLY A 107 9.70 5.43 -2.44
N GLY A 108 9.55 5.75 -1.16
CA GLY A 108 8.49 6.59 -0.63
C GLY A 108 7.22 5.81 -0.33
N VAL A 109 6.48 6.28 0.68
CA VAL A 109 5.21 5.69 1.13
C VAL A 109 4.14 6.78 1.31
N CYS A 110 2.88 6.42 1.08
CA CYS A 110 1.74 7.31 1.22
C CYS A 110 0.51 6.54 1.72
N MET A 111 -0.29 7.18 2.56
CA MET A 111 -1.60 6.74 2.97
C MET A 111 -2.65 7.79 2.57
N TYR A 112 -3.67 7.34 1.86
CA TYR A 112 -4.93 8.07 1.72
C TYR A 112 -5.93 7.54 2.74
N ILE A 113 -6.38 8.40 3.64
CA ILE A 113 -7.27 8.06 4.75
C ILE A 113 -8.64 8.68 4.48
N ASN A 114 -9.71 7.88 4.49
CA ASN A 114 -11.05 8.39 4.25
C ASN A 114 -11.38 9.51 5.24
N GLU A 115 -11.75 10.69 4.75
CA GLU A 115 -11.87 11.90 5.57
C GLU A 115 -12.94 11.80 6.66
N LYS A 116 -13.88 10.87 6.50
CA LYS A 116 -14.94 10.57 7.47
C LYS A 116 -14.42 9.84 8.70
N LEU A 117 -13.23 9.25 8.62
CA LEU A 117 -12.58 8.56 9.73
C LEU A 117 -11.73 9.52 10.55
N LYS A 118 -11.87 9.45 11.87
CA LYS A 118 -10.98 10.14 12.80
C LYS A 118 -9.69 9.34 12.93
N HIS A 119 -8.57 10.03 12.92
CA HIS A 119 -7.26 9.42 13.10
C HIS A 119 -6.28 10.39 13.74
N ASN A 120 -5.26 9.82 14.38
CA ASN A 120 -4.06 10.51 14.83
C ASN A 120 -2.87 10.01 14.02
N ASN A 121 -1.93 10.90 13.66
CA ASN A 121 -0.65 10.48 13.12
C ASN A 121 0.22 9.92 14.25
N ARG A 122 0.91 8.81 14.00
CA ARG A 122 1.82 8.15 14.95
C ARG A 122 3.26 8.27 14.47
N GLU A 123 3.74 9.50 14.36
CA GLU A 123 5.14 9.80 14.00
C GLU A 123 6.13 9.23 15.00
N ASP A 124 5.70 9.02 16.25
CA ASP A 124 6.46 8.35 17.31
C ASP A 124 6.78 6.88 17.00
N LEU A 125 6.00 6.22 16.12
CA LEU A 125 6.25 4.84 15.68
C LEU A 125 7.13 4.75 14.42
N GLN A 126 7.38 5.88 13.75
CA GLN A 126 8.13 5.89 12.49
C GLN A 126 9.63 5.67 12.73
N ASN A 127 10.23 4.83 11.89
CA ASN A 127 11.66 4.57 11.92
C ASN A 127 12.42 5.52 11.02
N GLN A 128 13.64 5.91 11.39
CA GLN A 128 14.47 6.77 10.54
C GLN A 128 14.97 6.07 9.26
N THR A 129 15.20 4.76 9.32
CA THR A 129 15.84 3.97 8.26
C THR A 129 14.88 3.10 7.46
N LEU A 130 13.67 2.84 7.98
CA LEU A 130 12.63 2.08 7.32
C LEU A 130 11.63 3.07 6.70
N GLU A 131 11.18 2.77 5.49
CA GLU A 131 10.16 3.58 4.83
C GLU A 131 8.79 3.16 5.39
N ASP A 132 8.39 3.83 6.46
CA ASP A 132 7.14 3.53 7.15
C ASP A 132 6.30 4.78 7.46
N LEU A 133 5.01 4.54 7.59
CA LEU A 133 3.99 5.48 8.04
C LEU A 133 3.06 4.77 9.00
N TRP A 134 2.64 5.48 10.04
CA TRP A 134 1.78 4.95 11.08
C TRP A 134 0.72 5.95 11.44
N ILE A 135 -0.51 5.45 11.59
CA ILE A 135 -1.64 6.21 12.13
C ILE A 135 -2.38 5.35 13.16
N GLU A 136 -3.19 6.02 13.95
CA GLU A 136 -4.18 5.40 14.83
C GLU A 136 -5.58 5.79 14.35
N LEU A 137 -6.36 4.81 13.88
CA LEU A 137 -7.77 5.00 13.55
C LEU A 137 -8.62 4.95 14.82
N LEU A 138 -9.52 5.93 14.94
CA LEU A 138 -10.44 6.08 16.06
C LEU A 138 -11.86 5.81 15.60
N LEU A 139 -12.43 4.69 16.04
CA LEU A 139 -13.81 4.31 15.74
C LEU A 139 -14.65 4.39 17.02
N PRO A 140 -15.95 4.75 16.92
CA PRO A 140 -16.82 4.80 18.07
C PRO A 140 -16.97 3.42 18.73
N HIS A 141 -16.81 3.37 20.05
CA HIS A 141 -17.08 2.17 20.87
C HIS A 141 -16.23 0.93 20.55
N THR A 142 -15.06 1.11 19.92
CA THR A 142 -14.09 0.04 19.71
C THR A 142 -12.73 0.44 20.24
N LYS A 143 -11.81 -0.52 20.30
CA LYS A 143 -10.39 -0.23 20.51
C LYS A 143 -9.84 0.59 19.33
N PRO A 144 -8.81 1.43 19.55
CA PRO A 144 -8.07 2.05 18.46
C PRO A 144 -7.44 0.98 17.55
N ILE A 145 -7.34 1.29 16.26
CA ILE A 145 -6.65 0.43 15.29
C ILE A 145 -5.39 1.14 14.82
N ILE A 146 -4.22 0.60 15.15
CA ILE A 146 -2.94 1.08 14.63
C ILE A 146 -2.76 0.55 13.21
N VAL A 147 -2.63 1.46 12.25
CA VAL A 147 -2.41 1.08 10.85
C VAL A 147 -1.01 1.52 10.42
N GLY A 148 -0.21 0.55 9.99
CA GLY A 148 1.12 0.76 9.43
C GLY A 148 1.14 0.56 7.92
N THR A 149 1.90 1.38 7.22
CA THR A 149 2.36 1.13 5.84
C THR A 149 3.86 1.01 5.87
N CYS A 150 4.40 -0.07 5.32
CA CYS A 150 5.82 -0.33 5.32
C CYS A 150 6.31 -0.70 3.92
N TYR A 151 7.44 -0.14 3.53
CA TYR A 151 8.20 -0.59 2.38
C TYR A 151 9.62 -0.98 2.80
N ARG A 152 10.01 -2.22 2.50
CA ARG A 152 11.40 -2.65 2.64
C ARG A 152 12.09 -2.52 1.29
N ALA A 153 12.98 -1.54 1.17
CA ALA A 153 13.90 -1.49 0.05
C ALA A 153 14.76 -2.77 0.02
N PRO A 154 15.08 -3.34 -1.18
CA PRO A 154 15.78 -4.63 -1.31
C PRO A 154 17.08 -4.74 -0.49
N ASN A 155 17.81 -3.63 -0.36
CA ASN A 155 19.11 -3.56 0.32
C ASN A 155 19.02 -3.15 1.80
N ASN A 156 17.81 -3.03 2.37
CA ASN A 156 17.65 -2.72 3.79
C ASN A 156 17.66 -4.01 4.63
N SER A 157 18.84 -4.37 5.13
CA SER A 157 19.04 -5.54 6.01
C SER A 157 18.46 -5.34 7.41
N ASN A 158 18.29 -4.10 7.86
CA ASN A 158 17.85 -3.79 9.22
C ASN A 158 16.32 -3.66 9.32
N ALA A 159 15.62 -3.76 8.20
CA ALA A 159 14.18 -3.56 8.12
C ALA A 159 13.38 -4.46 9.08
N SER A 160 13.78 -5.74 9.26
CA SER A 160 13.09 -6.64 10.21
C SER A 160 13.22 -6.13 11.64
N ALA A 161 14.45 -5.83 12.08
CA ALA A 161 14.71 -5.35 13.44
C ALA A 161 14.05 -3.99 13.72
N CYS A 162 14.04 -3.08 12.75
CA CYS A 162 13.33 -1.81 12.85
C CYS A 162 11.82 -2.02 12.97
N LEU A 163 11.25 -2.89 12.15
CA LEU A 163 9.83 -3.20 12.19
C LEU A 163 9.44 -3.87 13.52
N GLU A 164 10.20 -4.87 13.97
CA GLU A 164 10.03 -5.52 15.28
C GLU A 164 10.04 -4.50 16.42
N SER A 165 11.04 -3.61 16.44
CA SER A 165 11.14 -2.55 17.44
C SER A 165 9.95 -1.59 17.43
N THR A 166 9.32 -1.35 16.28
CA THR A 166 8.10 -0.54 16.21
C THR A 166 6.88 -1.31 16.67
N LEU A 167 6.77 -2.59 16.30
CA LEU A 167 5.66 -3.45 16.73
C LEU A 167 5.65 -3.61 18.26
N ASP A 168 6.81 -3.68 18.90
CA ASP A 168 6.94 -3.73 20.37
C ASP A 168 6.44 -2.46 21.09
N GLN A 169 6.37 -1.33 20.38
CA GLN A 169 5.86 -0.06 20.91
C GLN A 169 4.35 0.09 20.75
N ILE A 170 3.69 -0.80 19.99
CA ILE A 170 2.24 -0.76 19.79
C ILE A 170 1.54 -1.13 21.11
N PRO A 171 0.56 -0.33 21.58
CA PRO A 171 -0.18 -0.64 22.79
C PRO A 171 -0.89 -1.99 22.69
N ALA A 172 -0.74 -2.84 23.73
CA ALA A 172 -1.36 -4.16 23.77
C ALA A 172 -2.90 -4.13 23.71
N ASP A 173 -3.53 -2.99 24.05
CA ASP A 173 -4.98 -2.79 23.98
C ASP A 173 -5.43 -2.11 22.67
N SER A 174 -4.66 -2.28 21.59
CA SER A 174 -5.02 -1.84 20.25
C SER A 174 -5.02 -3.01 19.27
N ASP A 175 -5.87 -2.94 18.25
CA ASP A 175 -5.74 -3.82 17.10
C ASP A 175 -4.70 -3.22 16.14
N SER A 176 -3.99 -4.06 15.39
CA SER A 176 -2.99 -3.58 14.42
C SER A 176 -3.19 -4.17 13.04
N ILE A 177 -3.02 -3.33 12.02
CA ILE A 177 -3.06 -3.71 10.60
C ILE A 177 -1.78 -3.18 9.97
N LEU A 178 -0.97 -4.08 9.41
CA LEU A 178 0.23 -3.72 8.69
C LEU A 178 0.04 -4.01 7.19
N LEU A 179 0.16 -2.97 6.39
CA LEU A 179 0.10 -3.00 4.93
C LEU A 179 1.49 -2.71 4.37
N GLY A 180 1.78 -3.17 3.16
CA GLY A 180 3.05 -2.86 2.55
C GLY A 180 3.61 -3.92 1.63
N ASP A 181 4.78 -3.59 1.09
CA ASP A 181 5.63 -4.52 0.38
C ASP A 181 6.94 -4.71 1.17
N PHE A 182 7.07 -5.90 1.74
CA PHE A 182 8.19 -6.25 2.59
C PHE A 182 9.36 -6.89 1.85
N ASN A 183 9.22 -7.21 0.55
CA ASN A 183 10.27 -7.86 -0.24
C ASN A 183 10.95 -9.06 0.46
N TYR A 184 10.19 -9.84 1.26
CA TYR A 184 10.68 -11.08 1.87
C TYR A 184 10.20 -12.27 1.06
N CYS A 185 11.15 -13.04 0.52
CA CYS A 185 10.85 -14.36 0.02
C CYS A 185 10.77 -15.33 1.21
N LEU A 186 9.55 -15.66 1.63
CA LEU A 186 9.29 -16.61 2.72
C LEU A 186 9.34 -18.08 2.25
N LEU A 187 9.61 -18.31 0.96
CA LEU A 187 9.79 -19.65 0.43
C LEU A 187 11.12 -20.21 0.93
N LYS A 188 11.08 -21.42 1.50
CA LYS A 188 12.30 -22.14 1.86
C LYS A 188 13.12 -22.35 0.59
N LYS A 189 14.39 -21.95 0.61
CA LYS A 189 15.36 -22.42 -0.38
C LYS A 189 15.37 -23.95 -0.31
N LYS A 190 15.06 -24.60 -1.42
CA LYS A 190 15.21 -26.06 -1.57
C LYS A 190 16.68 -26.45 -1.44
#